data_AF-A0A1I5V1S4-F1
#
_entry.id   AF-A0A1I5V1S4-F1
#
_cell.length_a   1.000
_cell.length_b   1.000
_cell.length_c   1.000
_cell.angle_alpha   90.00
_cell.angle_beta   90.00
_cell.angle_gamma   90.00
#
_symmetry.space_group_name_H-M   'P 1'
#
loop_
_entity.id
_entity.type
_entity.pdbx_description
1 polymer ?
#
loop_
_entity_poly.entity_id
_entity_poly.type
_entity_poly.pdbx_seq_one_letter_code
_entity_poly.pdbx_strand_id
1 'polypeptide(L)'
;MTPGGAERVVTGVREVVNAHDPEGLLASGCPPDEYEPEIQHFARLILAGRRITGEVVVEVWGHWFGAAGYLQRHDQHERLAADLRAVAERRER
;
A
#
# COMPACT_ATOMS: atom_id res chain seq x y z
N MET A 1 14.47 0.02 -16.70
CA MET A 1 13.08 -0.01 -16.22
C MET A 1 12.25 0.77 -17.23
N THR A 2 11.31 0.14 -17.94
CA THR A 2 10.45 0.85 -18.89
C THR A 2 9.46 1.74 -18.11
N PRO A 3 9.19 2.97 -18.57
CA PRO A 3 8.36 3.93 -17.82
C PRO A 3 6.97 3.37 -17.46
N GLY A 4 6.37 2.54 -18.31
CA GLY A 4 5.07 1.93 -18.03
C GLY A 4 5.06 0.85 -16.92
N GLY A 5 6.22 0.29 -16.54
CA GLY A 5 6.28 -0.69 -15.46
C GLY A 5 6.09 -0.07 -14.07
N ALA A 6 6.67 1.12 -13.85
CA ALA A 6 6.52 1.85 -12.59
C ALA A 6 5.09 2.37 -12.41
N GLU A 7 4.51 2.92 -13.47
CA GLU A 7 3.13 3.42 -13.47
C GLU A 7 2.12 2.30 -13.16
N ARG A 8 2.28 1.10 -13.75
CA ARG A 8 1.43 -0.05 -13.42
C ARG A 8 1.51 -0.47 -11.96
N VAL A 9 2.70 -0.44 -11.36
CA VAL A 9 2.87 -0.76 -9.94
C VAL A 9 2.17 0.28 -9.07
N VAL A 10 2.35 1.58 -9.36
CA VAL A 10 1.68 2.66 -8.62
C VAL A 10 0.15 2.52 -8.70
N THR A 11 -0.40 2.31 -9.89
CA THR A 11 -1.85 2.12 -10.07
C THR A 11 -2.36 0.90 -9.30
N GLY A 12 -1.67 -0.24 -9.38
CA GLY A 12 -2.07 -1.45 -8.65
C GLY A 12 -1.99 -1.29 -7.13
N VAL A 13 -0.99 -0.58 -6.62
CA VAL A 13 -0.89 -0.26 -5.19
C VAL A 13 -2.03 0.67 -4.77
N ARG A 14 -2.34 1.72 -5.56
CA ARG A 14 -3.45 2.63 -5.28
C ARG A 14 -4.78 1.90 -5.19
N GLU A 15 -5.08 1.03 -6.15
CA GLU A 15 -6.31 0.22 -6.15
C GLU A 15 -6.43 -0.63 -4.88
N VAL A 16 -5.33 -1.29 -4.48
CA VAL A 16 -5.30 -2.11 -3.26
C VAL A 16 -5.50 -1.26 -2.01
N VAL A 17 -4.72 -0.18 -1.84
CA VAL A 17 -4.80 0.68 -0.65
C VAL A 17 -6.18 1.31 -0.53
N ASN A 18 -6.73 1.85 -1.62
CA ASN A 18 -8.04 2.48 -1.62
C ASN A 18 -9.18 1.47 -1.37
N ALA A 19 -9.02 0.21 -1.80
CA ALA A 19 -10.01 -0.83 -1.52
C ALA A 19 -10.03 -1.27 -0.05
N HIS A 20 -8.86 -1.26 0.62
CA HIS A 20 -8.78 -1.54 2.05
C HIS A 20 -9.24 -0.35 2.90
N ASP A 21 -9.07 0.88 2.40
CA ASP A 21 -9.34 2.15 3.09
C ASP A 21 -8.96 2.09 4.59
N PRO A 22 -7.68 1.86 4.92
CA PRO A 22 -7.22 1.55 6.28
C PRO A 22 -7.71 2.50 7.38
N GLU A 23 -7.79 3.79 7.07
CA GLU A 23 -8.22 4.84 8.00
C GLU A 23 -9.68 5.26 7.81
N GLY A 24 -10.40 4.69 6.82
CA GLY A 24 -11.78 5.05 6.52
C GLY A 24 -11.95 6.44 5.89
N LEU A 25 -10.88 7.00 5.32
CA LEU A 25 -10.87 8.37 4.77
C LEU A 25 -11.73 8.44 3.52
N LEU A 26 -11.67 7.45 2.64
CA LEU A 26 -12.47 7.43 1.41
C LEU A 26 -13.94 7.21 1.73
N ALA A 27 -14.25 6.31 2.67
CA ALA A 27 -15.60 6.13 3.17
C ALA A 27 -16.17 7.41 3.83
N SER A 28 -15.30 8.26 4.37
CA SER A 28 -15.66 9.57 4.94
C SER A 28 -15.81 10.68 3.89
N GLY A 29 -15.59 10.38 2.61
CA GLY A 29 -15.70 11.33 1.50
C GLY A 29 -14.42 12.14 1.23
N CYS A 30 -13.28 11.73 1.78
CA CYS A 30 -12.00 12.31 1.43
C CYS A 30 -11.64 12.03 -0.04
N PRO A 31 -10.79 12.87 -0.65
CA PRO A 31 -10.30 12.66 -2.01
C PRO A 31 -9.63 11.29 -2.21
N PRO A 32 -9.67 10.73 -3.45
CA PRO A 32 -9.10 9.41 -3.75
C PRO A 32 -7.57 9.34 -3.73
N ASP A 33 -6.89 10.48 -3.63
CA ASP A 33 -5.45 10.65 -3.52
C ASP A 33 -4.96 10.84 -2.08
N GLU A 34 -5.83 10.64 -1.09
CA GLU A 34 -5.49 10.81 0.34
C GLU A 34 -4.32 9.91 0.80
N TYR A 35 -4.20 8.70 0.24
CA TYR A 35 -3.13 7.76 0.54
C TYR A 35 -1.91 7.84 -0.41
N GLU A 36 -1.81 8.91 -1.22
CA GLU A 36 -0.75 9.01 -2.24
C GLU A 36 0.68 8.85 -1.67
N PRO A 37 1.03 9.43 -0.50
CA PRO A 37 2.36 9.23 0.09
C PRO A 37 2.69 7.76 0.39
N GLU A 38 1.74 7.02 0.96
CA GLU A 38 1.85 5.60 1.30
C GLU A 38 1.92 4.75 0.04
N ILE A 39 1.07 5.05 -0.95
CA ILE A 39 1.04 4.39 -2.25
C ILE A 39 2.40 4.49 -2.92
N GLN A 40 2.97 5.70 -2.98
CA GLN A 40 4.30 5.92 -3.56
C GLN A 40 5.38 5.21 -2.75
N HIS A 41 5.26 5.14 -1.43
CA HIS A 41 6.19 4.41 -0.59
C HIS A 41 6.17 2.90 -0.90
N PHE A 42 5.00 2.24 -0.87
CA PHE A 42 4.90 0.83 -1.22
C PHE A 42 5.34 0.53 -2.64
N ALA A 43 4.97 1.38 -3.61
CA ALA A 43 5.40 1.22 -4.99
C ALA A 43 6.93 1.24 -5.12
N ARG A 44 7.63 2.14 -4.42
CA ARG A 44 9.11 2.16 -4.38
C ARG A 44 9.69 0.88 -3.79
N LEU A 45 9.10 0.36 -2.70
CA LEU A 45 9.55 -0.89 -2.08
C LEU A 45 9.40 -2.09 -3.03
N ILE A 46 8.24 -2.20 -3.70
CA ILE A 46 7.97 -3.24 -4.69
C ILE A 46 8.92 -3.12 -5.88
N LEU A 47 9.14 -1.90 -6.39
CA LEU A 47 10.06 -1.67 -7.52
C LEU A 47 11.51 -2.01 -7.18
N ALA A 48 11.91 -1.84 -5.92
CA ALA A 48 13.20 -2.25 -5.38
C ALA A 48 13.30 -3.76 -5.11
N GLY A 49 12.22 -4.54 -5.31
CA GLY A 49 12.19 -5.98 -5.05
C GLY A 49 12.08 -6.35 -3.57
N ARG A 50 11.72 -5.41 -2.69
CA ARG A 50 11.48 -5.71 -1.27
C ARG A 50 10.17 -6.49 -1.14
N ARG A 51 10.22 -7.60 -0.40
CA ARG A 51 9.01 -8.38 -0.04
C ARG A 51 8.14 -7.56 0.93
N ILE A 52 6.85 -7.45 0.63
CA ILE A 52 5.87 -6.78 1.51
C ILE A 52 5.32 -7.78 2.54
N THR A 53 5.49 -7.47 3.83
CA THR A 53 4.99 -8.24 4.99
C THR A 53 4.07 -7.35 5.83
N GLY A 54 3.32 -7.92 6.80
CA GLY A 54 2.53 -7.12 7.74
C GLY A 54 3.40 -6.13 8.53
N GLU A 55 4.62 -6.53 8.91
CA GLU A 55 5.59 -5.63 9.55
C GLU A 55 5.97 -4.45 8.65
N VAL A 56 6.22 -4.68 7.35
CA VAL A 56 6.49 -3.59 6.40
C VAL A 56 5.29 -2.67 6.26
N VAL A 57 4.07 -3.22 6.28
CA VAL A 57 2.84 -2.40 6.29
C VAL A 57 2.80 -1.53 7.53
N VAL A 58 3.03 -2.09 8.72
CA VAL A 58 3.09 -1.34 9.99
C VAL A 58 4.16 -0.26 9.96
N GLU A 59 5.36 -0.56 9.45
CA GLU A 59 6.46 0.42 9.32
C GLU A 59 6.06 1.60 8.43
N VAL A 60 5.53 1.32 7.23
CA VAL A 60 5.14 2.35 6.27
C VAL A 60 3.98 3.17 6.82
N TRP A 61 2.97 2.52 7.38
CA TRP A 61 1.80 3.21 7.92
C TRP A 61 2.16 4.07 9.12
N GLY A 62 2.95 3.54 10.06
CA GLY A 62 3.41 4.26 11.23
C GLY A 62 4.32 5.44 10.90
N HIS A 63 5.05 5.39 9.79
CA HIS A 63 5.82 6.52 9.30
C HIS A 63 4.94 7.71 8.92
N TRP A 64 3.77 7.47 8.31
CA TRP A 64 2.91 8.52 7.77
C TRP A 64 1.76 8.94 8.70
N PHE A 65 1.08 7.98 9.32
CA PHE A 65 -0.08 8.21 10.21
C PHE A 65 0.29 8.16 11.70
N GLY A 66 1.54 7.83 12.05
CA GLY A 66 1.96 7.64 13.43
C GLY A 66 1.34 6.39 14.07
N ALA A 67 1.38 6.29 15.40
CA ALA A 67 0.94 5.13 16.16
C ALA A 67 -0.60 4.98 16.30
N ALA A 68 -1.38 5.39 15.29
CA ALA A 68 -2.83 5.51 15.38
C ALA A 68 -3.61 4.28 14.88
N GLY A 69 -4.86 4.16 15.35
CA GLY A 69 -5.99 3.37 14.85
C GLY A 69 -5.67 2.06 14.11
N TYR A 70 -5.39 2.19 12.81
CA TYR A 70 -5.12 1.06 11.91
C TYR A 70 -4.02 0.13 12.42
N LEU A 71 -2.97 0.67 13.04
CA LEU A 71 -1.82 -0.10 13.55
C LEU A 71 -2.15 -1.07 14.69
N GLN A 72 -3.36 -1.04 15.25
CA GLN A 72 -3.76 -1.96 16.31
C GLN A 72 -4.45 -3.23 15.78
N ARG A 73 -4.70 -3.32 14.47
CA ARG A 73 -5.47 -4.41 13.84
C ARG A 73 -4.59 -5.31 12.99
N HIS A 74 -3.92 -6.25 13.64
CA HIS A 74 -2.94 -7.15 13.03
C HIS A 74 -3.49 -7.92 11.81
N ASP A 75 -4.75 -8.35 11.84
CA ASP A 75 -5.35 -9.08 10.72
C ASP A 75 -5.58 -8.21 9.49
N GLN A 76 -5.69 -6.88 9.65
CA GLN A 76 -5.79 -5.95 8.53
C GLN A 76 -4.43 -5.75 7.86
N HIS A 77 -3.34 -5.68 8.62
CA HIS A 77 -1.99 -5.53 8.06
C HIS A 77 -1.60 -6.72 7.20
N GLU A 78 -1.89 -7.93 7.66
CA GLU A 78 -1.56 -9.14 6.92
C GLU A 78 -2.37 -9.28 5.62
N ARG A 79 -3.63 -8.86 5.62
CA ARG A 79 -4.46 -8.84 4.41
C ARG A 79 -3.96 -7.80 3.41
N LEU A 80 -3.69 -6.57 3.86
CA LEU A 80 -3.12 -5.54 2.99
C LEU A 80 -1.77 -6.00 2.41
N ALA A 81 -0.91 -6.58 3.25
CA ALA A 81 0.37 -7.11 2.81
C ALA A 81 0.21 -8.22 1.76
N ALA A 82 -0.78 -9.10 1.91
CA ALA A 82 -1.07 -10.16 0.94
C ALA A 82 -1.48 -9.59 -0.43
N ASP A 83 -2.36 -8.59 -0.45
CA ASP A 83 -2.83 -7.98 -1.70
C ASP A 83 -1.72 -7.15 -2.38
N LEU A 84 -0.88 -6.46 -1.60
CA LEU A 84 0.30 -5.76 -2.12
C LEU A 84 1.35 -6.72 -2.71
N ARG A 85 1.51 -7.92 -2.12
CA ARG A 85 2.37 -8.96 -2.71
C ARG A 85 1.84 -9.42 -4.06
N ALA A 86 0.52 -9.57 -4.22
CA ALA A 86 -0.07 -9.94 -5.50
C ALA A 86 0.20 -8.89 -6.60
N VAL A 87 0.33 -7.61 -6.24
CA VAL A 87 0.78 -6.55 -7.17
C VAL A 87 2.24 -6.77 -7.58
N ALA A 88 3.12 -7.09 -6.63
CA ALA A 88 4.52 -7.37 -6.90
C ALA A 88 4.72 -8.58 -7.82
N GLU A 89 3.94 -9.65 -7.64
CA GLU A 89 4.01 -10.86 -8.48
C GLU A 89 3.52 -10.60 -9.91
N ARG A 90 2.51 -9.74 -10.09
CA ARG A 90 2.01 -9.35 -11.43
C ARG A 90 3.03 -8.53 -12.22
N ARG A 91 3.97 -7.84 -11.56
CA ARG A 91 5.07 -7.11 -12.21
C ARG A 91 6.07 -8.05 -12.88
N GLU A 92 6.23 -9.26 -12.35
CA GLU A 92 7.25 -10.24 -12.80
C GLU A 92 6.75 -11.12 -13.95
N ARG A 93 5.46 -11.02 -14.32
CA ARG A 93 4.83 -11.77 -15.40
C ARG A 93 4.84 -11.04 -16.75
#